data_AF-A0A0N5D0T3-F1
#
_entry.id   AF-A0A0N5D0T3-F1
#
_cell.length_a   1.000
_cell.length_b   1.000
_cell.length_c   1.000
_cell.angle_alpha   90.00
_cell.angle_beta   90.00
_cell.angle_gamma   90.00
#
_symmetry.space_group_name_H-M   'P 1'
#
loop_
_entity.id
_entity.type
_entity.pdbx_description
1 polymer ?
#
loop_
_entity_poly.entity_id
_entity_poly.type
_entity_poly.pdbx_seq_one_letter_code
_entity_poly.pdbx_strand_id
1 'polypeptide(L)'
;MKRSSRILTYVNAGIILFLAQFADAGHKCVWVHGKVDCHKDPSKNLNVEVRVYDRDGLSLAKIIDPDDLMGVTFTSEDGSFQLDGCGEDIDWIPGIPNNPEPYLQILHYCNNKLGEVIRLPQFRTFVPNTYEVGVINLDRPIQVPPANITFTEEQKFV
;
A
#
# COMPACT_ATOMS: atom_id res chain seq x y z
N MET A 1 -54.53 6.94 3.38
CA MET A 1 -53.38 6.12 2.94
C MET A 1 -52.25 6.90 2.25
N LYS A 2 -52.48 7.76 1.24
CA LYS A 2 -51.40 8.44 0.48
C LYS A 2 -50.47 9.37 1.29
N ARG A 3 -50.96 10.02 2.37
CA ARG A 3 -50.16 10.95 3.20
C ARG A 3 -49.12 10.26 4.09
N SER A 4 -49.46 9.07 4.62
CA SER A 4 -48.55 8.25 5.43
C SER A 4 -47.39 7.69 4.60
N SER A 5 -47.67 7.24 3.37
CA SER A 5 -46.65 6.79 2.42
C SER A 5 -45.65 7.88 2.06
N ARG A 6 -46.07 9.15 1.89
CA ARG A 6 -45.16 10.28 1.62
C ARG A 6 -44.24 10.60 2.80
N ILE A 7 -44.75 10.57 4.02
CA ILE A 7 -43.95 10.81 5.24
C ILE A 7 -42.87 9.73 5.37
N LEU A 8 -43.24 8.46 5.18
CA LEU A 8 -42.28 7.36 5.21
C LEU A 8 -41.18 7.51 4.14
N THR A 9 -41.53 7.96 2.92
CA THR A 9 -40.54 8.25 1.88
C THR A 9 -39.58 9.37 2.30
N TYR A 10 -40.07 10.46 2.89
CA TYR A 10 -39.19 11.56 3.34
C TYR A 10 -38.27 11.14 4.50
N VAL A 11 -38.78 10.34 5.45
CA VAL A 11 -37.96 9.81 6.54
C VAL A 11 -36.86 8.91 6.00
N ASN A 12 -37.20 7.97 5.11
CA ASN A 12 -36.20 7.08 4.49
C ASN A 12 -35.17 7.87 3.67
N ALA A 13 -35.60 8.88 2.89
CA ALA A 13 -34.70 9.74 2.14
C ALA A 13 -33.76 10.55 3.06
N GLY A 14 -34.28 11.05 4.19
CA GLY A 14 -33.47 11.76 5.19
C GLY A 14 -32.43 10.86 5.86
N ILE A 15 -32.79 9.60 6.17
CA ILE A 15 -31.85 8.61 6.73
C ILE A 15 -30.75 8.28 5.70
N ILE A 16 -31.11 8.03 4.44
CA ILE A 16 -30.14 7.74 3.38
C ILE A 16 -29.16 8.91 3.20
N LEU A 17 -29.68 10.15 3.17
CA LEU A 17 -28.84 11.34 3.00
C LEU A 17 -27.89 11.56 4.20
N PHE A 18 -28.34 11.26 5.42
CA PHE A 18 -27.50 11.30 6.61
C PHE A 18 -26.41 10.23 6.58
N LEU A 19 -26.75 8.99 6.19
CA LEU A 19 -25.78 7.90 6.09
C LEU A 19 -24.75 8.11 4.99
N ALA A 20 -25.12 8.75 3.88
CA ALA A 20 -24.20 9.06 2.78
C ALA A 20 -23.06 10.01 3.18
N GLN A 21 -23.21 10.80 4.25
CA GLN A 21 -22.14 11.68 4.75
C GLN A 21 -21.00 10.91 5.45
N PHE A 22 -21.19 9.62 5.71
CA PHE A 22 -20.21 8.75 6.37
C PHE A 22 -19.47 7.84 5.39
N ALA A 23 -19.69 7.99 4.08
CA ALA A 23 -19.02 7.23 3.03
C ALA A 23 -17.98 8.13 2.34
N ASP A 24 -17.00 8.60 3.10
CA ASP A 24 -15.81 9.26 2.54
C ASP A 24 -14.67 8.23 2.44
N ALA A 25 -13.82 8.40 1.43
CA ALA A 25 -12.66 7.56 1.21
C ALA A 25 -11.49 8.43 0.72
N GLY A 26 -10.34 8.28 1.36
CA GLY A 26 -9.12 8.90 0.91
C GLY A 26 -8.63 8.26 -0.37
N HIS A 27 -8.84 8.94 -1.51
CA HIS A 27 -8.22 8.59 -2.78
C HIS A 27 -6.91 9.37 -2.95
N LYS A 28 -5.77 8.66 -3.01
CA LYS A 28 -4.46 9.27 -3.26
C LYS A 28 -3.67 8.48 -4.30
N CYS A 29 -2.93 9.22 -5.12
CA CYS A 29 -2.02 8.66 -6.11
C CYS A 29 -0.57 8.99 -5.80
N VAL A 30 0.32 8.13 -6.27
CA VAL A 30 1.78 8.26 -6.14
C VAL A 30 2.43 8.23 -7.51
N TRP A 31 3.48 9.03 -7.65
CA TRP A 31 4.49 8.89 -8.71
C TRP A 31 5.78 8.44 -8.05
N VAL A 32 6.38 7.37 -8.53
CA VAL A 32 7.59 6.79 -7.94
C VAL A 32 8.64 6.60 -9.02
N HIS A 33 9.81 7.19 -8.79
CA HIS A 33 10.97 7.05 -9.65
C HIS A 33 12.12 6.41 -8.89
N GLY A 34 12.89 5.57 -9.58
CA GLY A 34 14.07 4.97 -8.99
C GLY A 34 14.87 4.15 -9.98
N LYS A 35 15.90 3.51 -9.43
CA LYS A 35 16.78 2.61 -10.18
C LYS A 35 17.16 1.43 -9.29
N VAL A 36 17.26 0.24 -9.86
CA VAL A 36 17.84 -0.92 -9.18
C VAL A 36 19.25 -1.19 -9.69
N ASP A 37 20.09 -1.77 -8.84
CA ASP A 37 21.46 -2.09 -9.21
C ASP A 37 21.94 -3.41 -8.58
N CYS A 38 22.25 -4.38 -9.43
CA CYS A 38 22.87 -5.66 -9.12
C CYS A 38 24.33 -5.65 -9.61
N HIS A 39 25.28 -5.39 -8.71
CA HIS A 39 26.69 -5.27 -9.05
C HIS A 39 27.29 -6.61 -9.51
N LYS A 40 26.78 -7.74 -9.01
CA LYS A 40 27.26 -9.08 -9.38
C LYS A 40 26.95 -9.44 -10.83
N ASP A 41 25.79 -9.02 -11.32
CA ASP A 41 25.30 -9.31 -12.67
C ASP A 41 24.36 -8.19 -13.13
N PRO A 42 24.89 -7.16 -13.84
CA PRO A 42 24.09 -6.04 -14.33
C PRO A 42 22.94 -6.46 -15.26
N SER A 43 23.00 -7.64 -15.88
CA SER A 43 21.90 -8.17 -16.69
C SER A 43 20.64 -8.44 -15.85
N LYS A 44 20.76 -8.49 -14.52
CA LYS A 44 19.65 -8.66 -13.57
C LYS A 44 18.96 -7.35 -13.20
N ASN A 45 19.42 -6.23 -13.74
CA ASN A 45 18.73 -4.95 -13.58
C ASN A 45 17.51 -4.83 -14.50
N LEU A 46 17.48 -5.59 -15.60
CA LEU A 46 16.37 -5.61 -16.55
C LEU A 46 15.20 -6.44 -16.00
N ASN A 47 13.98 -5.94 -16.20
CA ASN A 47 12.74 -6.67 -15.93
C ASN A 47 12.59 -7.13 -14.46
N VAL A 48 13.20 -6.39 -13.54
CA VAL A 48 12.86 -6.44 -12.11
C VAL A 48 11.47 -5.85 -11.93
N GLU A 49 10.59 -6.58 -11.27
CA GLU A 49 9.21 -6.17 -11.00
C GLU A 49 9.17 -5.27 -9.77
N VAL A 50 8.56 -4.10 -9.91
CA VAL A 50 8.39 -3.12 -8.83
C VAL A 50 6.90 -2.89 -8.65
N ARG A 51 6.42 -3.11 -7.43
CA ARG A 51 5.03 -2.89 -7.04
C ARG A 51 4.95 -1.85 -5.96
N VAL A 52 3.92 -1.02 -6.00
CA VAL A 52 3.51 -0.22 -4.85
C VAL A 52 2.23 -0.80 -4.27
N TYR A 53 2.25 -0.98 -2.97
CA TYR A 53 1.13 -1.48 -2.19
C TYR A 53 0.67 -0.41 -1.23
N ASP A 54 -0.64 -0.34 -1.01
CA ASP A 54 -1.21 0.27 0.16
C ASP A 54 -1.04 -0.68 1.35
N ARG A 55 -0.87 -0.15 2.55
CA ARG A 55 -0.84 -0.97 3.75
C ARG A 55 -2.12 -0.75 4.52
N ASP A 56 -3.01 -1.73 4.50
CA ASP A 56 -4.24 -1.63 5.27
C ASP A 56 -3.98 -1.85 6.78
N GLY A 57 -4.72 -1.10 7.60
CA GLY A 57 -4.49 -0.90 9.03
C GLY A 57 -4.62 -2.14 9.95
N LEU A 58 -4.32 -1.93 11.24
CA LEU A 58 -3.94 -2.91 12.27
C LEU A 58 -4.68 -4.27 12.33
N SER A 59 -3.85 -5.31 12.32
CA SER A 59 -3.95 -6.69 12.85
C SER A 59 -5.22 -7.52 12.64
N LEU A 60 -6.41 -7.06 13.03
CA LEU A 60 -7.65 -7.85 12.87
C LEU A 60 -8.37 -7.52 11.55
N ALA A 61 -8.20 -6.31 11.03
CA ALA A 61 -8.74 -5.91 9.73
C ALA A 61 -7.95 -6.55 8.57
N LYS A 62 -6.63 -6.74 8.70
CA LYS A 62 -5.76 -7.37 7.68
C LYS A 62 -6.21 -8.73 7.14
N ILE A 63 -6.97 -9.50 7.92
CA ILE A 63 -7.50 -10.81 7.47
C ILE A 63 -8.60 -10.62 6.43
N ILE A 64 -9.31 -9.49 6.52
CA ILE A 64 -10.46 -9.12 5.69
C ILE A 64 -10.03 -8.10 4.63
N ASP A 65 -8.93 -7.38 4.86
CA ASP A 65 -8.43 -6.26 4.08
C ASP A 65 -6.90 -6.39 3.88
N PRO A 66 -6.45 -7.26 2.94
CA PRO A 66 -5.03 -7.48 2.70
C PRO A 66 -4.42 -6.32 1.90
N ASP A 67 -3.17 -5.96 2.22
CA ASP A 67 -2.40 -4.89 1.51
C ASP A 67 -2.74 -4.78 0.01
N ASP A 68 -3.41 -3.70 -0.36
CA ASP A 68 -3.94 -3.51 -1.72
C ASP A 68 -2.87 -3.09 -2.73
N LEU A 69 -2.94 -3.69 -3.92
CA LEU A 69 -2.01 -3.36 -5.00
C LEU A 69 -2.41 -2.04 -5.68
N MET A 70 -1.64 -0.99 -5.45
CA MET A 70 -1.86 0.33 -6.05
C MET A 70 -1.28 0.44 -7.48
N GLY A 71 -0.20 -0.27 -7.80
CA GLY A 71 0.44 -0.21 -9.12
C GLY A 71 1.64 -1.14 -9.30
N VAL A 72 1.98 -1.44 -10.56
CA VAL A 72 3.10 -2.33 -10.96
C VAL A 72 3.84 -1.74 -12.14
N THR A 73 5.17 -1.84 -12.13
CA THR A 73 6.03 -1.55 -13.28
C THR A 73 7.18 -2.55 -13.37
N PHE A 74 7.94 -2.47 -14.46
CA PHE A 74 9.17 -3.24 -14.65
C PHE A 74 10.31 -2.30 -15.00
N THR A 75 11.50 -2.63 -14.51
CA THR A 75 12.73 -1.87 -14.77
C THR A 75 13.25 -2.05 -16.19
N SER A 76 13.87 -1.00 -16.73
CA SER A 76 14.54 -0.98 -18.02
C SER A 76 15.92 -1.66 -17.97
N GLU A 77 16.62 -1.78 -19.10
CA GLU A 77 17.95 -2.40 -19.18
C GLU A 77 18.98 -1.79 -18.22
N ASP A 78 18.90 -0.47 -18.01
CA ASP A 78 19.79 0.24 -17.10
C ASP A 78 19.33 0.16 -15.64
N GLY A 79 18.22 -0.54 -15.34
CA GLY A 79 17.62 -0.67 -14.03
C GLY A 79 16.67 0.46 -13.63
N SER A 80 16.46 1.48 -14.47
CA SER A 80 15.54 2.58 -14.15
C SER A 80 14.07 2.15 -14.21
N PHE A 81 13.23 2.75 -13.38
CA PHE A 81 11.79 2.56 -13.41
C PHE A 81 11.03 3.85 -13.09
N GLN A 82 9.83 3.94 -13.64
CA GLN A 82 8.81 4.91 -13.29
C GLN A 82 7.52 4.12 -13.01
N LEU A 83 6.86 4.44 -11.91
CA LEU A 83 5.64 3.79 -11.48
C LEU A 83 4.62 4.85 -11.10
N ASP A 84 3.40 4.66 -11.57
CA ASP A 84 2.21 5.39 -11.15
C ASP A 84 1.23 4.41 -10.50
N GLY A 85 0.57 4.83 -9.43
CA GLY A 85 -0.43 4.01 -8.75
C GLY A 85 -1.35 4.85 -7.87
N CYS A 86 -2.54 4.35 -7.58
CA CYS A 86 -3.50 5.00 -6.69
C CYS A 86 -4.06 3.98 -5.70
N GLY A 87 -4.36 4.45 -4.49
CA GLY A 87 -5.01 3.68 -3.42
C GLY A 87 -6.26 4.43 -2.96
N GLU A 88 -7.21 3.66 -2.44
CA GLU A 88 -8.48 4.15 -1.90
C GLU A 88 -8.69 3.54 -0.53
N ASP A 89 -8.69 4.40 0.49
CA ASP A 89 -8.83 4.01 1.88
C ASP A 89 -10.15 4.53 2.44
N ILE A 90 -11.03 3.66 2.94
CA ILE A 90 -12.30 4.11 3.53
C ILE A 90 -12.03 4.83 4.85
N ASP A 91 -12.67 5.98 5.06
CA ASP A 91 -12.59 6.73 6.32
C ASP A 91 -13.33 5.97 7.44
N TRP A 92 -12.61 5.10 8.14
CA TRP A 92 -13.13 4.30 9.25
C TRP A 92 -13.66 5.13 10.42
N ILE A 93 -13.11 6.35 10.63
CA ILE A 93 -13.65 7.34 11.58
C ILE A 93 -14.19 8.53 10.80
N PRO A 94 -15.48 8.88 10.97
CA PRO A 94 -16.08 10.04 10.32
C PRO A 94 -15.29 11.34 10.59
N GLY A 95 -14.84 11.99 9.52
CA GLY A 95 -14.10 13.25 9.59
C GLY A 95 -12.61 13.12 9.89
N ILE A 96 -12.05 11.90 9.93
CA ILE A 96 -10.60 11.65 9.97
C ILE A 96 -10.22 10.96 8.66
N PRO A 97 -9.55 11.67 7.74
CA PRO A 97 -9.12 11.08 6.47
C PRO A 97 -8.18 9.89 6.71
N ASN A 98 -8.53 8.74 6.15
CA ASN A 98 -7.66 7.60 6.00
C ASN A 98 -7.00 7.70 4.62
N ASN A 99 -5.71 8.00 4.57
CA ASN A 99 -5.00 8.07 3.29
C ASN A 99 -4.15 6.80 3.14
N PRO A 100 -3.96 6.33 1.90
CA PRO A 100 -3.06 5.24 1.59
C PRO A 100 -1.71 5.34 2.28
N GLU A 101 -1.18 4.20 2.69
CA GLU A 101 0.07 4.05 3.42
C GLU A 101 1.12 3.33 2.54
N PRO A 102 1.56 3.95 1.43
CA PRO A 102 2.22 3.25 0.35
C PRO A 102 3.60 2.72 0.74
N TYR A 103 3.94 1.53 0.26
CA TYR A 103 5.27 0.96 0.33
C TYR A 103 5.63 0.20 -0.95
N LEU A 104 6.93 0.06 -1.23
CA LEU A 104 7.41 -0.63 -2.42
C LEU A 104 7.79 -2.08 -2.12
N GLN A 105 7.41 -2.97 -3.02
CA GLN A 105 7.87 -4.35 -3.08
C GLN A 105 8.58 -4.61 -4.40
N ILE A 106 9.80 -5.12 -4.33
CA ILE A 106 10.69 -5.33 -5.48
C ILE A 106 11.00 -6.82 -5.57
N LEU A 107 10.58 -7.48 -6.65
CA LEU A 107 10.89 -8.88 -6.94
C LEU A 107 12.04 -8.93 -7.96
N HIS A 108 13.18 -9.48 -7.54
CA HIS A 108 14.41 -9.51 -8.34
C HIS A 108 15.11 -10.87 -8.27
N TYR A 109 16.07 -11.09 -9.18
CA TYR A 109 16.79 -12.37 -9.32
C TYR A 109 18.32 -12.22 -9.19
N CYS A 110 18.77 -11.15 -8.51
CA CYS A 110 20.20 -10.81 -8.39
C CYS A 110 20.99 -11.87 -7.62
N ASN A 111 20.49 -12.31 -6.45
CA ASN A 111 21.21 -13.28 -5.61
C ASN A 111 20.65 -14.71 -5.72
N ASN A 112 19.40 -14.86 -6.15
CA ASN A 112 18.71 -16.15 -6.21
C ASN A 112 17.95 -16.32 -7.52
N LYS A 113 18.18 -17.44 -8.21
CA LYS A 113 17.49 -17.79 -9.46
C LYS A 113 16.00 -18.08 -9.27
N LEU A 114 15.57 -18.37 -8.04
CA LEU A 114 14.16 -18.55 -7.70
C LEU A 114 13.44 -17.21 -7.40
N GLY A 115 14.17 -16.10 -7.31
CA GLY A 115 13.64 -14.79 -6.99
C GLY A 115 13.74 -14.46 -5.50
N GLU A 116 13.91 -13.17 -5.21
CA GLU A 116 13.96 -12.56 -3.88
C GLU A 116 13.07 -11.32 -3.86
N VAL A 117 12.48 -11.07 -2.70
CA VAL A 117 11.61 -9.91 -2.49
C VAL A 117 12.25 -8.95 -1.50
N ILE A 118 12.37 -7.69 -1.91
CA ILE A 118 12.75 -6.57 -1.07
C ILE A 118 11.51 -5.73 -0.78
N ARG A 119 11.30 -5.34 0.48
CA ARG A 119 10.27 -4.37 0.88
C ARG A 119 10.94 -3.13 1.42
N LEU A 120 10.60 -1.98 0.85
CA LEU A 120 11.08 -0.69 1.33
C LEU A 120 10.13 -0.14 2.41
N PRO A 121 10.60 0.77 3.29
CA PRO A 121 9.74 1.44 4.24
C PRO A 121 8.59 2.20 3.57
N GLN A 122 7.54 2.47 4.34
CA GLN A 122 6.43 3.33 3.90
C GLN A 122 6.94 4.74 3.58
N PHE A 123 6.25 5.40 2.65
CA PHE A 123 6.49 6.80 2.29
C PHE A 123 5.18 7.60 2.28
N ARG A 124 5.27 8.93 2.21
CA ARG A 124 4.11 9.85 2.28
C ARG A 124 4.13 10.95 1.22
N THR A 125 4.80 10.68 0.11
CA THR A 125 4.85 11.58 -1.04
C THR A 125 3.76 11.18 -2.03
N PHE A 126 2.80 12.08 -2.24
CA PHE A 126 1.69 11.90 -3.16
C PHE A 126 1.77 12.94 -4.29
N VAL A 127 1.07 12.65 -5.40
CA VAL A 127 0.89 13.56 -6.53
C VAL A 127 0.43 14.95 -6.03
N PRO A 128 1.00 16.07 -6.56
CA PRO A 128 1.85 16.16 -7.76
C PRO A 128 3.35 15.98 -7.50
N ASN A 129 3.76 15.58 -6.29
CA ASN A 129 5.17 15.33 -6.00
C ASN A 129 5.53 13.88 -6.33
N THR A 130 6.76 13.68 -6.81
CA THR A 130 7.31 12.35 -7.09
C THR A 130 8.14 11.86 -5.90
N TYR A 131 7.93 10.60 -5.52
CA TYR A 131 8.80 9.91 -4.58
C TYR A 131 10.04 9.39 -5.30
N GLU A 132 11.17 10.06 -5.07
CA GLU A 132 12.48 9.69 -5.62
C GLU A 132 13.16 8.69 -4.68
N VAL A 133 13.14 7.41 -5.04
CA VAL A 133 13.69 6.31 -4.21
C VAL A 133 15.21 6.30 -4.24
N GLY A 134 15.81 6.82 -5.32
CA GLY A 134 17.24 6.70 -5.59
C GLY A 134 17.62 5.32 -6.15
N VAL A 135 18.83 4.85 -5.82
CA VAL A 135 19.35 3.56 -6.30
C VAL A 135 19.20 2.48 -5.22
N ILE A 136 18.49 1.42 -5.55
CA ILE A 136 18.28 0.25 -4.68
C ILE A 136 19.32 -0.81 -5.03
N ASN A 137 20.21 -1.10 -4.07
CA ASN A 137 21.20 -2.16 -4.21
C ASN A 137 20.52 -3.54 -4.03
N LEU A 138 20.59 -4.37 -5.07
CA LEU A 138 20.00 -5.72 -5.10
C LEU A 138 20.94 -6.82 -4.57
N ASP A 139 22.22 -6.52 -4.34
CA ASP A 139 23.22 -7.52 -3.93
C ASP A 139 23.14 -7.91 -2.45
N ARG A 140 22.47 -7.08 -1.64
CA ARG A 140 22.33 -7.27 -0.21
C ARG A 140 20.87 -7.56 0.13
N PRO A 141 20.56 -8.64 0.88
CA PRO A 141 19.24 -8.74 1.48
C PRO A 141 19.02 -7.52 2.38
N ILE A 142 17.92 -6.81 2.20
CA ILE A 142 17.57 -5.74 3.15
C ILE A 142 17.43 -6.39 4.52
N GLN A 143 18.25 -5.95 5.46
CA GLN A 143 18.08 -6.25 6.87
C GLN A 143 16.80 -5.54 7.32
N VAL A 144 15.65 -6.20 7.18
CA VAL A 144 14.51 -5.87 8.05
C VAL A 144 15.00 -6.26 9.44
N PRO A 145 15.17 -5.32 10.39
CA PRO A 145 15.44 -5.72 11.77
C PRO A 145 14.34 -6.73 12.13
N PRO A 146 14.67 -7.92 12.65
CA PRO A 146 13.63 -8.78 13.18
C PRO A 146 12.84 -7.91 14.16
N ALA A 147 11.51 -7.82 13.98
CA ALA A 147 10.66 -7.38 15.06
C ALA A 147 11.12 -8.18 16.28
N ASN A 148 11.46 -7.52 17.37
CA ASN A 148 11.79 -8.18 18.62
C ASN A 148 10.53 -8.91 19.09
N ILE A 149 10.28 -10.09 18.53
CA ILE A 149 9.27 -11.02 19.01
C ILE A 149 9.94 -11.74 20.17
N THR A 150 9.97 -11.05 21.31
CA THR A 150 10.06 -11.73 22.59
C THR A 150 8.76 -12.49 22.75
N PHE A 151 8.79 -13.79 22.46
CA PHE A 151 7.81 -14.73 23.00
C PHE A 151 8.04 -14.78 24.51
N THR A 152 7.45 -13.85 25.25
CA THR A 152 7.28 -14.04 26.69
C THR A 152 6.07 -14.94 26.89
N GLU A 153 6.40 -16.20 27.17
CA GLU A 153 5.56 -17.19 27.81
C GLU A 153 5.06 -16.64 29.16
N GLU A 154 4.01 -15.83 29.18
CA GLU A 154 3.25 -15.51 30.40
C GLU A 154 1.96 -14.74 30.09
N GLN A 155 0.90 -15.45 29.71
CA GLN A 155 -0.48 -15.08 30.09
C GLN A 155 -1.29 -16.35 30.37
N LYS A 156 -0.98 -16.95 31.53
CA LYS A 156 -1.89 -17.79 32.32
C LYS A 156 -2.62 -16.86 33.30
N PHE A 157 -3.95 -16.90 33.32
CA PHE A 157 -4.88 -16.26 34.29
C PHE A 157 -4.81 -14.71 34.32
N VAL A 158 -5.91 -13.96 34.17
CA VAL A 158 -7.23 -14.03 34.81
C VAL A 158 -8.35 -13.70 33.80
#